data_AF-A0A8T5XHZ7-F1
#
_entry.id   AF-A0A8T5XHZ7-F1
#
_cell.length_a   1.000
_cell.length_b   1.000
_cell.length_c   1.000
_cell.angle_alpha   90.00
_cell.angle_beta   90.00
_cell.angle_gamma   90.00
#
_symmetry.space_group_name_H-M   'P 1'
#
loop_
_entity.id
_entity.type
_entity.pdbx_description
1 polymer ?
#
loop_
_entity_poly.entity_id
_entity_poly.type
_entity_poly.pdbx_seq_one_letter_code
_entity_poly.pdbx_strand_id
1 'polypeptide(L)'
;MGYFRKIPLAFKYIFDGEVPFKNKIWIIFGLIYLVSPIDLIPEPVLGIGIVDDFVLITFILNKMSMELENYSYEKQRKKQENDIKGEVIEDVDYEIKDDE
;
A
#
# COMPACT_ATOMS: atom_id res chain seq x y z
N MET A 1 -3.72 18.72 0.32
CA MET A 1 -3.23 17.33 0.29
C MET A 1 -4.43 16.41 0.53
N GLY A 2 -5.12 15.97 -0.53
CA GLY A 2 -6.40 15.28 -0.36
C GLY A 2 -6.20 13.80 -0.05
N TYR A 3 -6.23 13.41 1.23
CA TYR A 3 -6.25 12.00 1.66
C TYR A 3 -7.30 11.17 0.90
N PHE A 4 -8.38 11.81 0.48
CA PHE A 4 -9.43 11.26 -0.37
C PHE A 4 -8.96 10.67 -1.71
N ARG A 5 -7.85 11.17 -2.29
CA ARG A 5 -7.29 10.63 -3.55
C ARG A 5 -6.64 9.26 -3.37
N LYS A 6 -6.29 8.87 -2.13
CA LYS A 6 -5.69 7.57 -1.80
C LYS A 6 -6.73 6.48 -1.50
N ILE A 7 -8.00 6.86 -1.30
CA ILE A 7 -9.11 5.91 -1.05
C ILE A 7 -9.22 4.83 -2.14
N PRO A 8 -9.30 5.17 -3.46
CA PRO A 8 -9.42 4.13 -4.49
C PRO A 8 -8.18 3.23 -4.58
N LEU A 9 -6.99 3.74 -4.24
CA LEU A 9 -5.76 2.96 -4.15
C LEU A 9 -5.78 1.99 -2.97
N ALA A 10 -6.32 2.41 -1.83
CA ALA A 10 -6.52 1.55 -0.67
C ALA A 10 -7.46 0.38 -0.99
N PHE A 11 -8.57 0.64 -1.69
CA PHE A 11 -9.44 -0.43 -2.17
C PHE A 11 -8.70 -1.39 -3.11
N LYS A 12 -7.96 -0.85 -4.08
CA LYS A 12 -7.14 -1.67 -4.99
C LYS A 12 -6.16 -2.55 -4.22
N TYR A 13 -5.48 -2.02 -3.20
CA TYR A 13 -4.54 -2.76 -2.37
C TYR A 13 -5.19 -3.89 -1.55
N ILE A 14 -6.38 -3.68 -0.99
CA ILE A 14 -7.13 -4.72 -0.25
C ILE A 14 -7.53 -5.86 -1.20
N PHE A 15 -8.02 -5.53 -2.39
CA PHE A 15 -8.48 -6.51 -3.38
C PHE A 15 -7.35 -7.09 -4.26
N ASP A 16 -6.12 -6.59 -4.16
CA ASP A 16 -4.99 -7.11 -4.93
C ASP A 16 -4.50 -8.45 -4.35
N GLY A 17 -4.53 -9.51 -5.14
CA GLY A 17 -4.07 -10.85 -4.75
C GLY A 17 -2.54 -10.95 -4.59
N GLU A 18 -1.77 -10.01 -5.15
CA GLU A 18 -0.31 -9.97 -4.99
C GLU A 18 0.12 -9.55 -3.57
N VAL A 19 -0.77 -8.88 -2.84
CA VAL A 19 -0.47 -8.37 -1.50
C VAL A 19 -0.71 -9.47 -0.45
N PRO A 20 0.28 -9.80 0.39
CA PRO A 20 0.11 -10.78 1.46
C PRO A 20 -1.01 -10.41 2.44
N PHE A 21 -1.80 -11.39 2.86
CA PHE A 21 -2.92 -11.18 3.79
C PHE A 21 -2.49 -10.53 5.13
N LYS A 22 -1.26 -10.82 5.57
CA LYS A 22 -0.65 -10.21 6.78
C LYS A 22 -0.58 -8.68 6.71
N ASN A 23 -0.40 -8.12 5.52
CA ASN A 23 -0.29 -6.67 5.35
C ASN A 23 -1.69 -6.03 5.23
N LYS A 24 -2.69 -6.79 4.75
CA LYS A 24 -4.10 -6.38 4.68
C LYS A 24 -4.75 -6.32 6.07
N ILE A 25 -4.27 -7.12 7.01
CA ILE A 25 -4.78 -7.22 8.39
C ILE A 25 -4.88 -5.85 9.05
N TRP A 26 -3.91 -4.95 8.89
CA TRP A 26 -3.95 -3.62 9.49
C TRP A 26 -5.10 -2.75 8.98
N ILE A 27 -5.42 -2.86 7.69
CA ILE A 27 -6.52 -2.13 7.07
C ILE A 27 -7.85 -2.70 7.54
N ILE A 28 -7.95 -4.03 7.59
CA ILE A 28 -9.14 -4.73 8.06
C ILE A 28 -9.40 -4.41 9.54
N PHE A 29 -8.37 -4.39 10.39
CA PHE A 29 -8.48 -3.96 11.79
C PHE A 29 -8.97 -2.52 11.91
N GLY A 30 -8.44 -1.60 11.10
CA GLY A 30 -8.92 -0.22 11.06
C GLY A 30 -10.39 -0.09 10.63
N LEU A 31 -10.83 -0.90 9.66
CA LEU A 31 -12.22 -0.92 9.20
C LEU A 31 -13.17 -1.56 10.23
N ILE A 32 -12.76 -2.66 10.87
CA ILE A 32 -13.52 -3.32 11.94
C ILE A 32 -13.73 -2.34 13.10
N TYR A 33 -12.67 -1.63 13.50
CA TYR A 33 -12.72 -0.62 14.55
C TYR A 33 -13.66 0.55 14.19
N LEU A 34 -13.74 0.93 12.90
CA LEU A 34 -14.66 1.97 12.41
C LEU A 34 -16.13 1.54 12.44
N VAL A 35 -16.42 0.26 12.20
CA VAL A 35 -17.79 -0.29 12.23
C VAL A 35 -18.26 -0.53 13.67
N SER A 36 -17.33 -0.82 14.57
CA SER A 36 -17.64 -1.31 15.90
C SER A 36 -16.44 -1.08 16.84
N PRO A 37 -16.39 0.04 17.58
CA PRO A 37 -15.40 0.27 18.65
C PRO A 37 -15.77 -0.54 19.92
N ILE A 38 -16.32 -1.74 19.74
CA ILE A 38 -16.99 -2.51 20.81
C ILE A 38 -15.94 -3.08 21.78
N ASP A 39 -16.06 -2.67 23.05
CA ASP A 39 -15.70 -3.42 24.26
C ASP A 39 -14.24 -3.63 24.66
N LEU A 40 -13.34 -2.65 24.55
CA LEU A 40 -12.07 -2.71 25.31
C LEU A 40 -12.08 -1.99 26.66
N ILE A 41 -13.06 -1.11 26.90
CA ILE A 41 -13.14 -0.33 28.14
C ILE A 41 -14.56 -0.43 28.73
N PRO A 42 -14.77 -1.20 29.80
CA PRO A 42 -16.00 -1.12 30.57
C PRO A 42 -15.97 0.16 31.43
N GLU A 43 -16.76 1.15 30.99
CA GLU A 43 -17.30 2.31 31.74
C GLU A 43 -16.29 3.32 32.38
N PRO A 44 -16.76 4.43 32.98
CA PRO A 44 -16.76 5.77 32.41
C PRO A 44 -15.68 6.65 33.06
N VAL A 45 -14.47 6.69 32.48
CA VAL A 45 -13.39 7.54 33.00
C VAL A 45 -13.33 8.86 32.23
N LEU A 46 -14.11 9.83 32.74
CA LEU A 46 -13.78 11.26 32.72
C LEU A 46 -13.22 11.82 31.38
N GLY A 47 -13.96 11.73 30.28
CA GLY A 47 -13.71 12.57 29.10
C GLY A 47 -12.38 12.38 28.34
N ILE A 48 -11.58 11.36 28.66
CA ILE A 48 -10.27 11.09 28.01
C ILE A 48 -10.40 10.10 26.84
N GLY A 49 -11.52 9.38 26.70
CA GLY A 49 -11.69 8.32 25.68
C GLY A 49 -11.49 8.76 24.22
N ILE A 50 -11.79 10.02 23.89
CA ILE A 50 -11.73 10.54 22.51
C ILE A 50 -10.28 10.65 22.00
N VAL A 51 -9.32 10.87 22.90
CA VAL A 51 -7.91 11.06 22.53
C VAL A 51 -7.28 9.75 22.09
N ASP A 52 -7.63 8.65 22.76
CA ASP A 52 -7.10 7.31 22.45
C ASP A 52 -7.56 6.84 21.06
N ASP A 53 -8.83 7.08 20.72
CA ASP A 53 -9.41 6.73 19.42
C ASP A 53 -8.74 7.50 18.26
N PHE A 54 -8.43 8.79 18.46
CA PHE A 54 -7.83 9.63 17.42
C PHE A 54 -6.37 9.25 17.14
N VAL A 55 -5.63 8.89 18.19
CA VAL A 55 -4.24 8.41 18.06
C VAL A 55 -4.20 7.10 17.29
N LEU A 56 -5.08 6.16 17.61
CA LEU A 56 -5.16 4.87 16.93
C LEU A 56 -5.53 5.03 15.44
N ILE A 57 -6.57 5.81 15.13
CA ILE A 57 -6.98 6.09 13.75
C ILE A 57 -5.84 6.76 12.97
N THR A 58 -5.19 7.77 13.57
CA THR A 58 -4.07 8.47 12.94
C THR A 58 -2.89 7.53 12.69
N PHE A 59 -2.59 6.63 13.63
CA PHE A 59 -1.54 5.63 13.47
C PHE A 59 -1.84 4.65 12.33
N ILE A 60 -3.07 4.13 12.28
CA ILE A 60 -3.51 3.21 11.21
C ILE A 60 -3.45 3.93 9.85
N LEU A 61 -3.95 5.16 9.75
CA LEU A 61 -3.91 5.95 8.51
C LEU A 61 -2.48 6.23 8.04
N ASN A 62 -1.55 6.50 8.96
CA ASN A 62 -0.13 6.68 8.64
C ASN A 62 0.51 5.37 8.15
N LYS A 63 0.27 4.26 8.86
CA LYS A 63 0.76 2.94 8.46
C LYS A 63 0.24 2.55 7.08
N MET A 64 -1.05 2.73 6.83
CA MET A 64 -1.67 2.50 5.53
C MET A 64 -1.08 3.40 4.44
N SER A 65 -0.85 4.67 4.74
CA SER A 65 -0.28 5.61 3.76
C SER A 65 1.12 5.19 3.32
N MET A 66 1.95 4.74 4.26
CA MET A 66 3.31 4.26 3.98
C MET A 66 3.28 2.95 3.19
N GLU A 67 2.40 2.02 3.56
CA GLU A 67 2.25 0.75 2.84
C GLU A 67 1.77 0.96 1.39
N LEU A 68 0.81 1.86 1.18
CA LEU A 68 0.31 2.21 -0.14
C LEU A 68 1.37 2.89 -1.01
N GLU A 69 2.22 3.71 -0.39
CA GLU A 69 3.34 4.35 -1.08
C GLU A 69 4.35 3.31 -1.55
N ASN A 70 4.74 2.38 -0.68
CA ASN A 70 5.60 1.25 -1.02
C ASN A 70 5.00 0.38 -2.14
N TYR A 71 3.73 0.00 -2.03
CA TYR A 71 3.04 -0.75 -3.08
C TYR A 71 3.03 0.01 -4.42
N SER A 72 2.78 1.32 -4.38
CA SER A 72 2.76 2.14 -5.59
C SER A 72 4.16 2.27 -6.21
N TYR A 73 5.20 2.32 -5.40
CA TYR A 73 6.60 2.39 -5.82
C TYR A 73 7.05 1.06 -6.44
N GLU A 74 6.74 -0.06 -5.80
CA GLU A 74 7.04 -1.40 -6.33
C GLU A 74 6.36 -1.65 -7.68
N LYS A 75 5.10 -1.24 -7.81
CA LYS A 75 4.36 -1.40 -9.07
C LYS A 75 4.92 -0.53 -10.20
N GLN A 76 5.36 0.69 -9.88
CA GLN A 76 6.04 1.57 -10.85
C GLN A 76 7.40 1.02 -11.26
N ARG A 77 8.19 0.52 -10.29
CA ARG A 77 9.49 -0.10 -10.55
C ARG A 77 9.38 -1.34 -11.44
N LYS A 78 8.44 -2.24 -11.14
CA LYS A 78 8.17 -3.42 -11.98
C LYS A 78 7.77 -3.01 -13.40
N LYS A 79 6.97 -1.95 -13.56
CA LYS A 79 6.59 -1.45 -14.89
C LYS A 79 7.81 -0.94 -15.67
N GLN A 80 8.63 -0.10 -15.03
CA GLN A 80 9.84 0.45 -15.64
C GLN A 80 10.88 -0.63 -16.00
N GLU A 81 11.05 -1.64 -15.16
CA GLU A 81 11.95 -2.76 -15.46
C GLU A 81 11.48 -3.58 -16.68
N ASN A 82 10.16 -3.79 -16.81
CA ASN A 82 9.59 -4.46 -17.97
C ASN A 82 9.69 -3.62 -19.25
N ASP A 83 9.51 -2.30 -19.15
CA ASP A 83 9.66 -1.38 -20.29
C ASP A 83 11.12 -1.38 -20.80
N ILE A 84 12.11 -1.35 -19.90
CA ILE A 84 13.54 -1.41 -20.26
C ILE A 84 13.91 -2.77 -20.86
N LYS A 85 13.45 -3.88 -20.27
CA LYS A 85 13.69 -5.22 -20.83
C LYS A 85 13.02 -5.43 -22.19
N GLY A 86 11.89 -4.76 -22.45
CA GLY A 86 11.23 -4.78 -23.75
C GLY A 86 11.97 -4.00 -24.83
N GLU A 87 12.84 -3.06 -24.46
CA GLU A 87 13.62 -2.22 -25.39
C GLU A 87 15.01 -2.83 -25.73
N VAL A 88 15.54 -3.70 -24.87
CA VAL A 88 16.80 -4.43 -25.12
C VAL A 88 16.53 -5.64 -26.01
N ILE A 89 16.92 -5.56 -27.29
CA ILE A 89 16.97 -6.71 -28.19
C ILE A 89 18.24 -7.50 -27.84
N GLU A 90 18.09 -8.63 -27.15
CA GLU A 90 19.22 -9.50 -26.76
C GLU A 90 19.76 -10.34 -27.93
N ASP A 91 18.93 -10.59 -28.95
CA ASP A 91 19.25 -11.44 -30.10
C ASP A 91 19.70 -10.62 -31.33
N VAL A 92 20.77 -9.81 -31.18
CA VAL A 92 21.40 -9.16 -32.35
C VAL A 92 22.63 -9.94 -32.77
N ASP A 93 22.48 -10.76 -33.81
CA ASP A 93 23.62 -11.38 -34.49
C ASP A 93 24.42 -10.31 -35.25
N TYR A 94 25.66 -10.06 -34.83
CA TYR A 94 26.57 -9.15 -35.53
C TYR A 94 27.56 -9.95 -36.38
N GLU A 95 27.49 -9.76 -37.69
CA GLU A 95 28.49 -10.28 -38.63
C GLU A 95 29.64 -9.26 -38.73
N ILE A 96 30.80 -9.61 -38.17
CA ILE A 96 32.01 -8.79 -38.27
C ILE A 96 32.52 -8.94 -39.72
N LYS A 97 32.39 -7.88 -40.50
CA LYS A 97 33.09 -7.75 -41.77
C LYS A 97 34.47 -7.19 -41.49
N ASP A 98 35.47 -8.06 -41.52
CA ASP A 98 36.85 -7.64 -41.64
C ASP A 98 37.05 -7.14 -43.07
N ASP A 99 37.10 -5.81 -43.23
CA ASP A 99 37.54 -5.19 -44.48
C ASP A 99 39.07 -5.36 -44.55
N GLU A 100 39.53 -6.21 -45.47
CA GLU A 100 40.93 -6.49 -45.83
C GLU A 100 41.72 -5.24 -46.29
#